data_AF-A0A7C0XZ67-F1
#
_entry.id   AF-A0A7C0XZ67-F1
#
_cell.length_a   1.000
_cell.length_b   1.000
_cell.length_c   1.000
_cell.angle_alpha   90.00
_cell.angle_beta   90.00
_cell.angle_gamma   90.00
#
_symmetry.space_group_name_H-M   'P 1'
#
loop_
_entity.id
_entity.type
_entity.pdbx_description
1 polymer ?
#
loop_
_entity_poly.entity_id
_entity_poly.type
_entity_poly.pdbx_seq_one_letter_code
_entity_poly.pdbx_strand_id
1 'polypeptide(L)'
;MAEEAKEVKEVKILEKPWVEKYRPERLSEIVGQDHIVKRLKHYVKTGSMPHLLFAGPPGVGKCLTGDAKVIVNGELTTIGKLVERISKGRSGITPVDGLRVLGVDEDGKLVGLPVEYVYKDRTDELVR
;
A
#
# COMPACT_ATOMS: atom_id res chain seq x y z
N MET A 1 -47.07 12.15 10.69
CA MET A 1 -45.79 12.88 10.65
C MET A 1 -44.75 11.83 10.30
N ALA A 2 -44.38 11.75 9.02
CA ALA A 2 -43.45 10.75 8.50
C ALA A 2 -42.04 11.28 8.69
N GLU A 3 -41.24 10.56 9.45
CA GLU A 3 -39.84 10.86 9.73
C GLU A 3 -39.01 10.57 8.48
N GLU A 4 -38.32 11.60 7.98
CA GLU A 4 -37.48 11.54 6.79
C GLU A 4 -36.33 10.54 7.00
N ALA A 5 -36.38 9.43 6.29
CA ALA A 5 -35.24 8.55 6.14
C ALA A 5 -34.11 9.32 5.42
N LYS A 6 -33.08 9.69 6.17
CA LYS A 6 -31.84 10.25 5.61
C LYS A 6 -31.26 9.24 4.62
N GLU A 7 -31.28 9.64 3.35
CA GLU A 7 -30.63 8.95 2.24
C GLU A 7 -29.13 8.85 2.51
N VAL A 8 -28.69 7.68 2.99
CA VAL A 8 -27.27 7.37 3.12
C VAL A 8 -26.77 7.24 1.68
N LYS A 9 -26.04 8.26 1.20
CA LYS A 9 -25.38 8.20 -0.11
C LYS A 9 -24.48 6.97 -0.10
N GLU A 10 -24.89 5.93 -0.83
CA GLU A 10 -24.02 4.82 -1.22
C GLU A 10 -22.81 5.43 -1.92
N VAL A 11 -21.70 5.52 -1.18
CA VAL A 11 -20.41 5.83 -1.77
C VAL A 11 -20.11 4.65 -2.69
N LYS A 12 -20.22 4.84 -4.01
CA LYS A 12 -19.71 3.89 -5.01
C LYS A 12 -18.31 3.50 -4.57
N ILE A 13 -18.16 2.29 -4.02
CA ILE A 13 -16.87 1.75 -3.64
C ILE A 13 -16.07 1.69 -4.94
N LEU A 14 -15.08 2.56 -5.05
CA LEU A 14 -14.21 2.64 -6.22
C LEU A 14 -13.64 1.25 -6.48
N GLU A 15 -13.70 0.75 -7.73
CA GLU A 15 -13.03 -0.49 -8.14
C GLU A 15 -11.53 -0.48 -7.77
N LYS A 16 -10.92 0.71 -7.69
CA LYS A 16 -9.52 0.93 -7.34
C LYS A 16 -9.34 2.15 -6.41
N PRO A 17 -8.66 2.03 -5.25
CA PRO A 17 -8.36 3.17 -4.37
C PRO A 17 -7.60 4.29 -5.09
N TRP A 18 -7.80 5.55 -4.67
CA TRP A 18 -7.10 6.70 -5.25
C TRP A 18 -5.57 6.53 -5.21
N VAL A 19 -5.04 6.00 -4.10
CA VAL A 19 -3.60 5.73 -3.93
C VAL A 19 -3.05 4.83 -5.03
N GLU A 20 -3.86 3.89 -5.52
CA GLU A 20 -3.49 2.95 -6.59
C GLU A 20 -3.82 3.51 -7.97
N LYS A 21 -4.91 4.27 -8.09
CA LYS A 21 -5.31 4.93 -9.34
C LYS A 21 -4.29 5.98 -9.80
N TYR A 22 -3.63 6.64 -8.86
CA TYR A 22 -2.63 7.69 -9.14
C TYR A 22 -1.21 7.25 -8.77
N ARG A 23 -0.95 5.95 -8.56
CA ARG A 23 0.40 5.45 -8.34
C ARG A 23 1.24 5.70 -9.61
N PRO A 24 2.39 6.39 -9.52
CA PRO A 24 3.29 6.58 -10.65
C PRO A 24 3.67 5.27 -11.32
N GLU A 25 3.54 5.19 -12.65
CA GLU A 25 3.89 3.99 -13.43
C GLU A 25 5.32 4.06 -13.97
N ARG A 26 5.87 5.28 -14.09
CA ARG A 26 7.22 5.53 -14.60
C ARG A 26 8.08 6.27 -13.57
N LEU A 27 9.39 5.99 -13.59
CA LEU A 27 10.35 6.73 -12.76
C LEU A 27 10.33 8.25 -12.97
N SER A 28 9.88 8.73 -14.14
CA SER A 28 9.72 10.17 -14.44
C SER A 28 8.53 10.84 -13.76
N GLU A 29 7.56 10.05 -13.27
CA GLU A 29 6.33 10.56 -12.64
C GLU A 29 6.46 10.64 -11.11
N ILE A 30 7.54 10.08 -10.54
CA ILE A 30 7.85 10.18 -9.12
C ILE A 30 8.30 11.61 -8.79
N VAL A 31 7.61 12.25 -7.86
CA VAL A 31 7.89 13.61 -7.39
C VAL A 31 8.65 13.63 -6.07
N GLY A 32 9.51 14.64 -5.86
CA GLY A 32 10.21 14.86 -4.58
C GLY A 32 11.37 13.91 -4.27
N GLN A 33 11.79 13.08 -5.24
CA GLN A 33 12.87 12.08 -5.08
C GLN A 33 13.89 12.15 -6.22
N ASP A 34 14.19 13.35 -6.75
CA ASP A 34 14.99 13.54 -7.98
C ASP A 34 16.35 12.83 -7.95
N HIS A 35 17.05 12.89 -6.82
CA HIS A 35 18.35 12.24 -6.66
C HIS A 35 18.25 10.71 -6.75
N ILE A 36 17.22 10.11 -6.14
CA ILE A 36 16.97 8.66 -6.18
C ILE A 36 16.55 8.23 -7.58
N VAL A 37 15.59 8.97 -8.18
CA VAL A 37 15.11 8.73 -9.55
C VAL A 37 16.27 8.75 -10.56
N LYS A 38 17.20 9.72 -10.44
CA LYS A 38 18.38 9.81 -11.31
C LYS A 38 19.27 8.57 -11.22
N ARG A 39 19.52 8.06 -10.01
CA ARG A 39 20.32 6.84 -9.80
C ARG A 39 19.62 5.60 -10.34
N LEU A 40 18.32 5.45 -10.08
CA LEU A 40 17.54 4.33 -10.60
C LEU A 40 17.50 4.32 -12.13
N LYS A 41 17.29 5.47 -12.77
CA LYS A 41 17.37 5.61 -14.23
C LYS A 41 18.74 5.20 -14.78
N HIS A 42 19.82 5.50 -14.07
CA HIS A 42 21.16 5.07 -14.46
C HIS A 42 21.30 3.55 -14.39
N TYR A 43 20.87 2.90 -13.30
CA TYR A 43 20.92 1.44 -13.16
C TYR A 43 20.12 0.70 -14.24
N VAL A 44 18.93 1.21 -14.57
CA VAL A 44 18.12 0.66 -15.68
C VAL A 44 18.85 0.83 -17.02
N LYS A 45 19.44 2.00 -17.28
CA LYS A 45 20.17 2.27 -18.53
C LYS A 45 21.42 1.39 -18.68
N THR A 46 22.12 1.09 -17.58
CA THR A 46 23.34 0.27 -17.60
C THR A 46 23.05 -1.24 -17.53
N GLY A 47 21.81 -1.64 -17.25
CA GLY A 47 21.45 -3.05 -17.03
C GLY A 47 22.11 -3.65 -15.79
N SER A 48 22.58 -2.82 -14.86
CA SER A 48 23.31 -3.25 -13.66
C SER A 48 22.66 -2.66 -12.42
N MET A 49 21.91 -3.51 -11.72
CA MET A 49 21.20 -3.17 -10.49
C MET A 49 21.91 -3.80 -9.28
N PRO A 50 22.47 -3.00 -8.35
CA PRO A 50 23.00 -3.54 -7.09
C PRO A 50 21.84 -3.92 -6.14
N HIS A 51 22.18 -4.55 -5.01
CA HIS A 51 21.21 -4.69 -3.92
C HIS A 51 20.84 -3.30 -3.35
N LEU A 52 19.55 -3.00 -3.27
CA LEU A 52 19.02 -1.72 -2.80
C LEU A 52 18.33 -1.88 -1.45
N LEU A 53 18.52 -0.90 -0.56
CA LEU A 53 17.77 -0.76 0.69
C LEU A 53 17.06 0.60 0.68
N PHE A 54 15.73 0.58 0.67
CA PHE A 54 14.91 1.79 0.77
C PHE A 54 14.44 2.00 2.21
N ALA A 55 14.80 3.13 2.83
CA ALA A 55 14.47 3.46 4.23
C ALA A 55 13.77 4.83 4.36
N GLY A 56 12.88 4.99 5.35
CA GLY A 56 12.19 6.25 5.69
C GLY A 56 10.73 6.08 6.19
N PRO A 57 9.93 7.16 6.22
CA PRO A 57 8.53 7.16 6.71
C PRO A 57 7.53 6.37 5.84
N PRO A 58 6.37 5.92 6.33
CA PRO A 58 5.35 5.27 5.50
C PRO A 58 4.86 6.18 4.36
N GLY A 59 4.43 5.59 3.24
CA GLY A 59 3.79 6.34 2.13
C GLY A 59 4.71 7.07 1.14
N VAL A 60 6.03 7.13 1.36
CA VAL A 60 6.98 7.84 0.45
C VAL A 60 7.55 6.98 -0.69
N GLY A 61 6.84 5.92 -1.09
CA GLY A 61 7.21 5.10 -2.26
C GLY A 61 8.28 4.02 -2.02
N LYS A 62 8.41 3.49 -0.80
CA LYS A 62 9.38 2.43 -0.47
C LYS A 62 8.91 1.00 -0.71
N CYS A 63 7.70 0.69 -0.25
CA CYS A 63 7.20 -0.68 -0.24
C CYS A 63 6.76 -1.05 -1.66
N LEU A 64 7.42 -2.06 -2.23
CA LEU A 64 7.29 -2.45 -3.63
C LEU A 64 6.66 -3.83 -3.84
N THR A 65 6.46 -4.64 -2.79
CA THR A 65 5.98 -6.02 -2.97
C THR A 65 5.12 -6.53 -1.82
N GLY A 66 4.31 -7.57 -2.11
CA GLY A 66 3.53 -8.30 -1.12
C GLY A 66 4.38 -9.07 -0.09
N ASP A 67 5.68 -9.26 -0.33
CA ASP A 67 6.56 -9.97 0.60
C ASP A 67 7.05 -9.10 1.77
N ALA A 68 6.74 -7.80 1.75
CA ALA A 68 7.02 -6.90 2.85
C ALA A 68 6.41 -7.44 4.15
N LYS A 69 7.26 -7.56 5.18
CA LYS A 69 6.84 -8.02 6.51
C LYS A 69 6.07 -6.92 7.23
N VAL A 70 5.01 -7.30 7.92
CA VAL A 70 4.14 -6.42 8.70
C VAL A 70 3.74 -7.13 9.98
N ILE A 71 3.65 -6.39 11.09
CA ILE A 71 3.12 -6.89 12.36
C ILE A 71 1.68 -6.40 12.49
N VAL A 72 0.75 -7.33 12.68
CA VAL A 72 -0.69 -7.06 12.70
C VAL A 72 -1.29 -7.69 13.95
N ASN A 73 -1.93 -6.91 14.80
CA ASN A 73 -2.52 -7.38 16.06
C ASN A 73 -1.55 -8.27 16.89
N GLY A 74 -0.24 -7.97 16.85
CA GLY A 74 0.81 -8.72 17.53
C GLY A 74 1.41 -9.91 16.76
N GLU A 75 0.90 -10.24 15.57
CA GLU A 75 1.38 -11.34 14.72
C GLU A 75 2.28 -10.82 13.58
N LEU A 76 3.45 -11.44 13.37
CA LEU A 76 4.32 -11.14 12.22
C LEU A 76 3.87 -11.93 10.98
N THR A 77 3.55 -11.22 9.90
CA THR A 77 3.15 -11.81 8.61
C THR A 77 3.75 -11.02 7.44
N THR A 78 3.40 -11.37 6.19
CA THR A 78 3.67 -10.55 5.00
C THR A 78 2.40 -9.89 4.51
N ILE A 79 2.51 -8.73 3.87
CA ILE A 79 1.35 -7.98 3.34
C ILE A 79 0.52 -8.87 2.41
N GLY A 80 1.16 -9.60 1.49
CA GLY A 80 0.50 -10.48 0.54
C GLY A 80 -0.30 -11.58 1.23
N LYS A 81 0.27 -12.27 2.22
CA LYS A 81 -0.43 -13.31 2.99
C LYS A 81 -1.60 -12.72 3.78
N LEU A 82 -1.41 -11.56 4.40
CA LEU A 82 -2.46 -10.86 5.15
C LEU A 82 -3.63 -10.49 4.24
N VAL A 83 -3.34 -9.83 3.12
CA VAL A 83 -4.33 -9.39 2.14
C VAL A 83 -5.07 -10.60 1.56
N GLU A 84 -4.37 -11.70 1.23
CA GLU A 84 -4.99 -12.92 0.75
C GLU A 84 -5.97 -13.51 1.78
N ARG A 85 -5.51 -13.63 3.04
CA ARG A 85 -6.31 -14.16 4.16
C ARG A 85 -7.59 -13.35 4.39
N ILE A 86 -7.49 -12.02 4.35
CA ILE A 86 -8.63 -11.13 4.60
C ILE A 86 -9.57 -11.06 3.40
N SER A 87 -9.03 -10.97 2.18
CA SER A 87 -9.82 -10.79 0.96
C SER A 87 -10.50 -12.10 0.53
N LYS A 88 -10.02 -13.26 1.03
CA LYS A 88 -10.51 -14.61 0.69
C LYS A 88 -10.54 -14.84 -0.83
N GLY A 89 -9.44 -14.49 -1.50
CA GLY A 89 -9.34 -14.61 -2.95
C GLY A 89 -9.93 -13.46 -3.76
N ARG A 90 -10.83 -12.64 -3.21
CA ARG A 90 -11.50 -11.54 -3.92
C ARG A 90 -10.53 -10.40 -4.24
N SER A 91 -10.56 -9.92 -5.49
CA SER A 91 -9.87 -8.70 -5.89
C SER A 91 -10.64 -7.45 -5.45
N GLY A 92 -9.94 -6.33 -5.32
CA GLY A 92 -10.52 -5.06 -4.93
C GLY A 92 -10.42 -4.75 -3.43
N ILE A 93 -11.23 -3.79 -3.00
CA ILE A 93 -11.26 -3.30 -1.61
C ILE A 93 -12.05 -4.30 -0.74
N THR A 94 -11.45 -4.71 0.37
CA THR A 94 -12.12 -5.47 1.43
C THR A 94 -12.07 -4.66 2.73
N PRO A 95 -13.20 -4.10 3.19
CA PRO A 95 -13.28 -3.43 4.48
C PRO A 95 -12.92 -4.38 5.63
N VAL A 96 -12.31 -3.85 6.67
CA VAL A 96 -11.92 -4.60 7.86
C VAL A 96 -12.34 -3.83 9.11
N ASP A 97 -12.62 -4.58 10.17
CA ASP A 97 -12.88 -4.04 11.49
C ASP A 97 -11.88 -4.63 12.49
N GLY A 98 -11.34 -3.81 13.39
CA GLY A 98 -10.37 -4.22 14.41
C GLY A 98 -8.97 -4.60 13.90
N LEU A 99 -8.62 -4.33 12.64
CA LEU A 99 -7.28 -4.59 12.12
C LEU A 99 -6.32 -3.46 12.52
N ARG A 100 -5.23 -3.78 13.24
CA ARG A 100 -4.20 -2.80 13.60
C ARG A 100 -2.83 -3.24 13.15
N VAL A 101 -2.11 -2.36 12.46
CA VAL A 101 -0.73 -2.56 12.03
C VAL A 101 0.21 -1.85 12.97
N LEU A 102 1.30 -2.51 13.38
CA LEU A 102 2.34 -1.86 14.17
C LEU A 102 3.10 -0.85 13.29
N GLY A 103 3.11 0.40 13.72
CA GLY A 103 3.85 1.49 13.11
C GLY A 103 4.73 2.23 14.12
N VAL A 104 5.43 3.23 13.63
CA VAL A 104 6.20 4.18 14.42
C VAL A 104 5.54 5.55 14.25
N ASP A 105 5.23 6.24 15.34
CA ASP A 105 4.70 7.62 15.29
C ASP A 105 5.81 8.66 15.05
N GLU A 106 5.44 9.94 15.00
CA GLU A 106 6.38 11.05 14.76
C GLU A 106 7.43 11.19 15.89
N ASP A 107 7.11 10.71 17.09
CA ASP A 107 8.00 10.71 18.26
C ASP A 107 8.90 9.46 18.33
N GLY A 108 8.79 8.54 17.36
CA GLY A 108 9.56 7.29 17.35
C GLY A 108 8.97 6.18 18.22
N LYS A 109 7.76 6.32 18.75
CA LYS A 109 7.11 5.30 19.59
C LYS A 109 6.37 4.27 18.74
N LEU A 110 6.37 3.03 19.22
CA LEU A 110 5.60 1.95 18.59
C LEU A 110 4.12 2.11 18.91
N VAL A 111 3.30 2.23 17.86
CA VAL A 111 1.84 2.43 17.98
C VAL A 111 1.08 1.49 17.06
N GLY A 112 -0.12 1.08 17.48
CA GLY A 112 -1.04 0.30 16.64
C GLY A 112 -1.89 1.22 15.78
N LEU A 113 -1.61 1.27 14.48
CA LEU A 113 -2.34 2.08 13.50
C LEU A 113 -3.57 1.31 13.01
N PRO A 114 -4.78 1.86 13.14
CA PRO A 114 -5.99 1.21 12.63
C PRO A 114 -5.95 1.15 11.10
N VAL A 115 -6.43 0.05 10.56
CA VAL A 115 -6.61 -0.16 9.12
C VAL A 115 -8.10 -0.29 8.85
N GLU A 116 -8.61 0.46 7.88
CA GLU A 116 -10.03 0.46 7.52
C GLU A 116 -10.37 -0.55 6.42
N TYR A 117 -9.40 -0.82 5.53
CA TYR A 117 -9.57 -1.78 4.45
C TYR A 117 -8.24 -2.37 4.00
N VAL A 118 -8.29 -3.53 3.37
CA VAL A 118 -7.20 -4.06 2.55
C VAL A 118 -7.57 -3.98 1.07
N TYR A 119 -6.58 -3.88 0.20
CA TYR A 119 -6.76 -3.85 -1.24
C TYR A 119 -5.95 -4.96 -1.89
N LYS A 120 -6.61 -5.81 -2.68
CA LYS A 120 -5.97 -6.85 -3.47
C LYS A 120 -6.07 -6.50 -4.95
N ASP A 121 -4.91 -6.38 -5.60
CA ASP A 121 -4.82 -6.29 -7.07
C ASP A 121 -4.08 -7.53 -7.61
N ARG A 122 -4.25 -7.82 -8.89
CA ARG A 122 -3.48 -8.85 -9.59
C ARG A 122 -2.54 -8.17 -10.57
N THR A 123 -1.29 -8.62 -10.55
CA THR A 123 -0.29 -8.26 -11.56
C THR A 123 0.11 -9.53 -12.26
N ASP A 124 -0.22 -9.63 -13.55
CA ASP A 124 0.09 -10.79 -14.38
C ASP A 124 1.55 -10.79 -14.87
N GLU A 125 2.22 -9.64 -14.79
CA GLU A 125 3.64 -9.46 -15.13
C GLU A 125 4.43 -8.86 -13.96
N LEU A 126 5.25 -9.68 -13.30
CA LEU A 126 6.37 -9.14 -12.53
C LEU A 126 7.32 -8.47 -13.53
N VAL A 127 7.50 -7.16 -13.42
CA VAL A 127 8.53 -6.42 -14.16
C VAL A 127 9.87 -7.05 -13.77
N ARG A 128 10.37 -7.95 -14.63
CA ARG A 128 11.65 -8.66 -14.52
C ARG A 128 12.71 -7.89 -15.28
#